data_AF-A0A515EL31-F1
#
_entry.id   AF-A0A515EL31-F1
#
_cell.length_a   1.000
_cell.length_b   1.000
_cell.length_c   1.000
_cell.angle_alpha   90.00
_cell.angle_beta   90.00
_cell.angle_gamma   90.00
#
_symmetry.space_group_name_H-M   'P 1'
#
loop_
_entity.id
_entity.type
_entity.pdbx_description
1 polymer ?
#
loop_
_entity_poly.entity_id
_entity_poly.type
_entity_poly.pdbx_seq_one_letter_code
_entity_poly.pdbx_strand_id
1 'polypeptide(L)'
;MSKYQFLVEVQPQYLPDQSSPHDGMYVFAYTITITNVGEVTAQLISRTWNVNDSNGLTEKVKGLGVVGQQPLLKPGQAFEYTSGTRLRTPTGTMHGSFFCVAEDGEKFDADIPMFVLDALSDVDSDGPGGKRTLH
;
A
#
# COMPACT_ATOMS: atom_id res chain seq x y z
N MET A 1 -5.60 -9.67 -23.43
CA MET A 1 -5.22 -9.04 -22.15
C MET A 1 -5.05 -7.55 -22.40
N SER A 2 -4.98 -6.71 -21.36
CA SER A 2 -4.72 -5.28 -21.55
C SER A 2 -3.25 -5.07 -21.90
N LYS A 3 -2.96 -4.22 -22.90
CA LYS A 3 -1.60 -4.00 -23.39
C LYS A 3 -0.68 -3.38 -22.32
N TYR A 4 -1.21 -2.44 -21.54
CA TYR A 4 -0.52 -1.75 -20.45
C TYR A 4 -1.28 -2.00 -19.15
N GLN A 5 -0.69 -2.74 -18.22
CA GLN A 5 -1.37 -3.05 -16.97
C GLN A 5 -0.37 -3.46 -15.89
N PHE A 6 -0.37 -2.72 -14.78
CA PHE A 6 0.25 -3.17 -13.54
C PHE A 6 -0.84 -3.61 -12.57
N LEU A 7 -0.64 -4.78 -11.97
CA LEU A 7 -1.39 -5.25 -10.81
C LEU A 7 -0.66 -4.78 -9.55
N VAL A 8 -1.41 -4.19 -8.61
CA VAL A 8 -0.87 -3.74 -7.34
C VAL A 8 -1.55 -4.50 -6.21
N GLU A 9 -0.75 -5.19 -5.42
CA GLU A 9 -1.17 -5.90 -4.22
C GLU A 9 -0.59 -5.23 -2.99
N VAL A 10 -1.36 -5.16 -1.90
CA VAL A 10 -0.96 -4.46 -0.68
C VAL A 10 -1.20 -5.31 0.56
N GLN A 11 -0.21 -5.34 1.45
CA GLN A 11 -0.26 -6.02 2.74
C GLN A 11 0.04 -4.99 3.85
N PRO A 12 -1.01 -4.43 4.50
CA PRO A 12 -0.82 -3.55 5.65
C PRO A 12 -0.48 -4.33 6.91
N GLN A 13 0.27 -3.70 7.80
CA GLN A 13 0.66 -4.24 9.10
C GLN A 13 0.72 -3.12 10.14
N TYR A 14 0.05 -3.30 11.28
CA TYR A 14 0.21 -2.41 12.43
C TYR A 14 1.55 -2.68 13.14
N LEU A 15 2.22 -1.62 13.61
CA LEU A 15 3.51 -1.71 14.31
C LEU A 15 3.36 -1.24 15.77
N PRO A 16 3.02 -2.14 16.72
CA PRO A 16 2.82 -1.79 18.13
C PRO A 16 4.05 -1.12 18.76
N ASP A 17 5.25 -1.66 18.49
CA ASP A 17 6.50 -1.19 19.09
C ASP A 17 6.91 0.23 18.64
N GLN A 18 6.33 0.73 17.54
CA GLN A 18 6.57 2.08 17.03
C GLN A 18 5.40 3.04 17.34
N SER A 19 4.35 2.53 17.96
CA SER A 19 3.10 3.25 18.21
C SER A 19 2.98 3.67 19.68
N SER A 20 2.25 4.76 19.91
CA SER A 20 1.80 5.17 21.24
C SER A 20 0.30 5.46 21.19
N PRO A 21 -0.56 4.44 21.40
CA PRO A 21 -2.01 4.63 21.39
C PRO A 21 -2.50 5.66 22.41
N HIS A 22 -1.84 5.75 23.57
CA HIS A 22 -2.16 6.76 24.59
C HIS A 22 -1.94 8.20 24.11
N ASP A 23 -1.01 8.41 23.19
CA ASP A 23 -0.73 9.71 22.58
C ASP A 23 -1.45 9.92 21.24
N GLY A 24 -2.33 8.97 20.84
CA GLY A 24 -3.00 8.98 19.55
C GLY A 24 -2.02 8.86 18.38
N MET A 25 -0.95 8.07 18.53
CA MET A 25 0.04 7.82 17.49
C MET A 25 0.03 6.35 17.10
N TYR A 26 -0.46 6.05 15.89
CA TYR A 26 -0.52 4.70 15.34
C TYR A 26 0.35 4.60 14.10
N VAL A 27 1.31 3.68 14.11
CA VAL A 27 2.26 3.47 13.02
C VAL A 27 1.91 2.19 12.28
N PHE A 28 1.85 2.29 10.97
CA PHE A 28 1.58 1.16 10.09
C PHE A 28 2.70 1.03 9.06
N ALA A 29 3.12 -0.21 8.79
CA ALA A 29 3.81 -0.57 7.57
C ALA A 29 2.80 -1.02 6.52
N TYR A 30 3.19 -0.91 5.26
CA TYR A 30 2.51 -1.57 4.15
C TYR A 30 3.54 -2.06 3.15
N THR A 31 3.44 -3.34 2.78
CA THR A 31 4.22 -3.94 1.71
C THR A 31 3.39 -3.91 0.43
N ILE A 32 3.99 -3.43 -0.65
CA ILE A 32 3.35 -3.31 -1.97
C ILE A 32 4.12 -4.14 -2.97
N THR A 33 3.39 -4.99 -3.69
CA THR A 33 3.91 -5.78 -4.81
C THR A 33 3.28 -5.25 -6.09
N ILE A 34 4.12 -4.79 -7.01
CA ILE A 34 3.73 -4.26 -8.32
C ILE A 34 4.16 -5.28 -9.35
N THR A 35 3.20 -5.90 -10.03
CA THR A 35 3.46 -6.90 -11.08
C THR A 35 3.02 -6.35 -12.43
N ASN A 36 3.90 -6.37 -13.42
CA ASN A 36 3.51 -6.07 -14.80
C ASN A 36 2.76 -7.27 -15.38
N VAL A 37 1.42 -7.16 -15.46
CA VAL A 37 0.53 -8.17 -16.04
C VAL A 37 0.11 -7.81 -17.47
N GLY A 38 0.62 -6.70 -18.00
CA GLY A 38 0.46 -6.30 -19.39
C GLY A 38 1.46 -6.98 -20.32
N GLU A 39 1.46 -6.55 -21.57
CA GLU A 39 2.26 -7.15 -22.65
C GLU A 39 3.50 -6.31 -23.01
N VAL A 40 3.62 -5.09 -22.47
CA VAL A 40 4.71 -4.15 -22.76
C VAL A 40 5.48 -3.79 -21.49
N THR A 41 6.79 -3.67 -21.60
CA THR A 41 7.65 -3.14 -20.53
C THR A 41 7.21 -1.73 -20.15
N ALA A 42 7.09 -1.43 -18.86
CA ALA A 42 6.72 -0.09 -18.40
C ALA A 42 7.46 0.32 -17.13
N GLN A 43 7.56 1.62 -16.91
CA GLN A 43 8.23 2.22 -15.77
C GLN A 43 7.23 2.93 -14.86
N LEU A 44 7.34 2.70 -13.55
CA LEU A 44 6.66 3.53 -12.55
C LEU A 44 7.40 4.86 -12.40
N ILE A 45 6.71 5.97 -12.59
CA ILE A 45 7.30 7.31 -12.54
C ILE A 45 6.96 8.05 -11.24
N SER A 46 5.70 8.05 -10.81
CA SER A 46 5.27 8.75 -9.61
C SER A 46 4.09 8.08 -8.92
N ARG A 47 3.82 8.48 -7.69
CA ARG A 47 2.71 7.96 -6.88
C ARG A 47 1.85 9.11 -6.36
N THR A 48 0.56 8.83 -6.27
CA THR A 48 -0.40 9.64 -5.52
C THR A 48 -1.11 8.75 -4.52
N TRP A 49 -1.12 9.16 -3.26
CA TRP A 49 -1.85 8.54 -2.17
C TRP A 49 -2.96 9.45 -1.68
N ASN A 50 -4.09 8.85 -1.32
CA ASN A 50 -5.13 9.45 -0.50
C ASN A 50 -5.17 8.65 0.80
N VAL A 51 -4.95 9.32 1.92
CA VAL A 51 -4.93 8.76 3.27
C VAL A 51 -6.13 9.33 4.02
N ASN A 52 -7.02 8.46 4.51
CA ASN A 52 -8.19 8.86 5.28
C ASN A 52 -8.08 8.28 6.68
N ASP A 53 -8.17 9.13 7.70
CA ASP A 53 -8.30 8.68 9.08
C ASP A 53 -9.79 8.45 9.45
N SER A 54 -10.04 7.81 10.60
CA SER A 54 -11.42 7.52 11.03
C SER A 54 -12.20 8.75 11.51
N ASN A 55 -11.53 9.89 11.68
CA ASN A 55 -12.15 11.17 12.05
C ASN A 55 -12.59 11.98 10.82
N GLY A 56 -12.37 11.45 9.61
CA GLY A 56 -12.73 12.09 8.35
C GLY A 56 -11.68 13.08 7.83
N LEU A 57 -10.47 13.08 8.39
CA LEU A 57 -9.35 13.83 7.81
C LEU A 57 -8.82 13.08 6.59
N THR A 58 -8.72 13.78 5.46
CA THR A 58 -8.13 13.26 4.22
C THR A 58 -6.87 14.03 3.86
N GLU A 59 -5.77 13.32 3.66
CA GLU A 59 -4.52 13.85 3.15
C GLU A 59 -4.21 13.28 1.77
N LYS A 60 -3.73 14.13 0.86
CA LYS A 60 -3.24 13.73 -0.46
C LYS A 60 -1.73 13.88 -0.54
N VAL A 61 -1.03 12.77 -0.66
CA VAL A 61 0.44 12.74 -0.75
C VAL A 61 0.85 12.43 -2.18
N LYS A 62 1.76 13.22 -2.75
CA LYS A 62 2.34 12.98 -4.08
C LYS A 62 3.85 12.89 -3.99
N GLY A 63 4.45 12.05 -4.82
CA GLY A 63 5.90 11.94 -4.86
C GLY A 63 6.41 11.19 -6.09
N LEU A 64 7.67 11.45 -6.44
CA LEU A 64 8.35 10.70 -7.49
C LEU A 64 8.72 9.31 -7.00
N GLY A 65 8.57 8.33 -7.88
CA GLY A 65 8.91 6.94 -7.65
C GLY A 65 8.24 6.31 -6.43
N VAL A 66 8.86 5.23 -5.96
CA VAL A 66 8.57 4.50 -4.72
C VAL A 66 9.89 4.22 -4.03
N VAL A 67 10.01 4.52 -2.73
CA VAL A 67 11.25 4.32 -1.94
C VAL A 67 12.55 4.81 -2.63
N GLY A 68 12.46 5.92 -3.38
CA GLY A 68 13.58 6.50 -4.12
C GLY A 68 13.89 5.84 -5.47
N GLN A 69 13.05 4.90 -5.92
CA GLN A 69 13.22 4.12 -7.15
C GLN A 69 12.07 4.35 -8.14
N GLN A 70 12.35 4.19 -9.42
CA GLN A 70 11.38 4.20 -10.52
C GLN A 70 11.52 2.89 -11.30
N PRO A 71 10.97 1.77 -10.79
CA PRO A 71 11.22 0.45 -11.36
C PRO A 71 10.69 0.33 -12.80
N LEU A 72 11.52 -0.25 -13.68
CA LEU A 72 11.17 -0.64 -15.04
C LEU A 72 10.89 -2.14 -15.06
N LEU A 73 9.65 -2.53 -15.35
CA LEU A 73 9.17 -3.90 -15.24
C LEU A 73 8.82 -4.47 -16.60
N LYS A 74 9.47 -5.58 -16.99
CA LYS A 74 9.06 -6.38 -18.15
C LYS A 74 7.77 -7.16 -17.84
N PRO A 75 7.01 -7.61 -18.86
CA PRO A 75 5.88 -8.50 -18.64
C PRO A 75 6.23 -9.69 -17.73
N GLY A 76 5.41 -9.92 -16.71
CA GLY A 76 5.58 -10.96 -15.69
C GLY A 76 6.58 -10.62 -14.57
N GLN A 77 7.31 -9.51 -14.64
CA GLN A 77 8.18 -9.09 -13.54
C GLN A 77 7.41 -8.38 -12.44
N ALA A 78 7.89 -8.56 -11.21
CA ALA A 78 7.38 -7.89 -10.03
C ALA A 78 8.46 -7.07 -9.33
N PHE A 79 8.03 -6.00 -8.66
CA PHE A 79 8.84 -5.22 -7.73
C PHE A 79 8.09 -5.07 -6.42
N GLU A 80 8.76 -5.37 -5.32
CA GLU A 80 8.21 -5.31 -3.98
C GLU A 80 8.94 -4.27 -3.14
N TYR A 81 8.19 -3.51 -2.33
CA TYR A 81 8.78 -2.63 -1.34
C TYR A 81 7.87 -2.46 -0.12
N THR A 82 8.48 -2.16 1.02
CA THR A 82 7.78 -1.80 2.25
C THR A 82 7.99 -0.32 2.56
N SER A 83 6.93 0.35 2.97
CA SER A 83 6.95 1.74 3.44
C SER A 83 6.04 1.86 4.68
N GLY A 84 6.02 3.04 5.30
CA GLY A 84 5.20 3.28 6.49
C GLY A 84 4.35 4.54 6.39
N THR A 85 3.32 4.59 7.22
CA THR A 85 2.50 5.79 7.47
C THR A 85 2.17 5.91 8.95
N ARG A 86 1.72 7.10 9.36
CA ARG A 86 1.28 7.38 10.72
C ARG A 86 -0.13 7.94 10.68
N LEU A 87 -1.00 7.43 11.54
CA LEU A 87 -2.35 7.94 11.75
C LEU A 87 -2.53 8.44 13.18
N ARG A 88 -3.49 9.36 13.34
CA ARG A 88 -3.96 9.84 14.65
C ARG A 88 -5.06 8.98 15.25
N THR A 89 -5.51 7.98 14.50
CA THR A 89 -6.62 7.09 14.83
C THR A 89 -6.18 5.65 14.71
N PRO A 90 -6.80 4.72 15.47
CA PRO A 90 -6.46 3.30 15.42
C PRO A 90 -6.86 2.64 14.09
N THR A 91 -7.74 3.28 13.31
CA THR A 91 -8.16 2.81 11.99
C THR A 91 -8.10 3.91 10.95
N GLY A 92 -7.95 3.51 9.69
CA GLY A 92 -8.00 4.42 8.54
C GLY A 92 -7.99 3.63 7.22
N THR A 93 -8.02 4.35 6.11
CA THR A 93 -7.90 3.75 4.77
C THR A 93 -6.86 4.48 3.94
N MET A 94 -6.24 3.74 3.03
CA MET A 94 -5.36 4.30 2.01
C MET A 94 -5.73 3.73 0.65
N HIS A 95 -5.66 4.58 -0.37
CA HIS A 95 -5.78 4.18 -1.77
C HIS A 95 -5.05 5.19 -2.64
N GLY A 96 -4.84 4.89 -3.92
CA GLY A 96 -4.06 5.79 -4.75
C GLY A 96 -3.90 5.32 -6.18
N SER A 97 -2.90 5.88 -6.84
CA SER A 97 -2.47 5.44 -8.17
C SER A 97 -0.97 5.65 -8.36
N PHE A 98 -0.38 4.78 -9.18
CA PHE A 98 0.93 5.01 -9.79
C PHE A 98 0.74 5.57 -11.19
N PHE A 99 1.50 6.62 -11.51
CA PHE A 99 1.64 7.09 -12.87
C PHE A 99 2.81 6.36 -13.53
N CYS A 100 2.54 5.74 -14.68
CA CYS A 100 3.46 4.88 -15.39
C CYS A 100 3.65 5.33 -16.84
N VAL A 101 4.80 4.98 -17.41
CA VAL A 101 5.12 5.21 -18.83
C VAL A 101 5.64 3.90 -19.42
N ALA A 102 5.01 3.43 -20.48
CA ALA A 102 5.44 2.27 -21.24
C ALA A 102 6.67 2.59 -22.10
N GLU A 103 7.40 1.56 -22.53
CA GLU A 103 8.60 1.71 -23.36
C GLU A 103 8.32 2.36 -24.73
N ASP A 104 7.09 2.24 -25.23
CA ASP A 104 6.62 2.94 -26.44
C ASP A 104 6.16 4.38 -26.19
N GLY A 105 6.28 4.87 -24.95
CA GLY A 105 5.95 6.23 -24.54
C GLY A 105 4.50 6.42 -24.08
N GLU A 106 3.66 5.38 -24.14
CA GLU A 106 2.27 5.46 -23.69
C GLU A 106 2.20 5.69 -22.18
N LYS A 107 1.28 6.55 -21.75
CA LYS A 107 1.08 6.91 -20.35
C LYS A 107 -0.15 6.21 -19.81
N PHE A 108 -0.05 5.62 -18.63
CA PHE A 108 -1.18 5.01 -17.96
C PHE A 108 -1.07 5.15 -16.45
N ASP A 109 -2.22 5.07 -15.78
CA ASP A 109 -2.28 4.98 -14.33
C ASP A 109 -2.54 3.52 -13.92
N ALA A 110 -1.89 3.07 -12.85
CA ALA A 110 -2.17 1.81 -12.19
C ALA A 110 -2.82 2.09 -10.83
N ASP A 111 -4.03 1.58 -10.64
CA ASP A 111 -4.77 1.77 -9.40
C ASP A 111 -4.10 1.03 -8.25
N ILE A 112 -3.99 1.72 -7.12
CA ILE A 112 -3.67 1.11 -5.84
C ILE A 112 -5.01 0.90 -5.12
N PRO A 113 -5.46 -0.36 -4.93
CA PRO A 113 -6.76 -0.62 -4.34
C PRO A 113 -6.84 -0.05 -2.93
N MET A 114 -8.06 0.28 -2.50
CA MET A 114 -8.26 0.70 -1.12
C MET A 114 -7.96 -0.44 -0.16
N PHE A 115 -7.15 -0.16 0.85
CA PHE A 115 -6.88 -1.06 1.95
C PHE A 115 -7.11 -0.36 3.29
N VAL A 116 -7.40 -1.18 4.29
CA VAL A 116 -7.66 -0.74 5.66
C VAL A 116 -6.37 -0.81 6.45
N LEU A 117 -6.13 0.22 7.26
CA LEU A 117 -5.15 0.22 8.33
C LEU A 117 -5.94 -0.03 9.62
N ASP A 118 -5.67 -1.12 10.31
CA ASP A 118 -6.44 -1.53 11.49
C ASP A 118 -5.48 -1.96 12.62
N ALA A 119 -5.46 -1.18 13.69
CA ALA A 119 -4.72 -1.51 14.91
C ALA A 119 -5.60 -2.28 15.92
N LEU A 120 -6.89 -2.48 15.65
CA LEU A 120 -7.85 -3.15 16.54
C LEU A 120 -7.96 -4.66 16.26
N SER A 121 -7.54 -5.13 15.08
CA SER A 121 -7.57 -6.55 14.73
C SER A 121 -6.53 -7.40 15.48
N ASP A 122 -5.42 -6.79 15.90
CA ASP A 122 -4.31 -7.52 16.54
C ASP A 122 -4.46 -7.59 18.08
N VAL A 123 -5.35 -6.80 18.68
CA VAL A 123 -5.52 -6.73 20.14
C VAL A 123 -6.29 -7.92 20.73
N ASP A 124 -6.94 -8.72 19.90
CA ASP A 124 -7.71 -9.90 20.35
C ASP A 124 -6.85 -11.17 20.55
N SER A 125 -5.54 -11.11 20.33
CA SER A 125 -4.65 -12.28 20.40
C SER A 125 -3.91 -12.45 21.73
N ASP A 126 -3.95 -11.48 22.65
CA ASP A 126 -3.24 -11.55 23.95
C ASP A 126 -4.18 -11.70 25.16
N GLY A 127 -5.36 -12.30 24.93
CA GLY A 127 -6.18 -12.89 25.98
C GLY A 127 -5.75 -14.34 26.24
N PRO A 128 -5.67 -14.81 27.51
CA PRO A 128 -5.26 -16.18 27.79
C PRO A 128 -6.41 -17.15 27.43
N GLY A 129 -6.42 -17.65 26.20
CA GLY A 129 -7.25 -18.79 25.81
C GLY A 129 -7.85 -18.69 24.41
N GLY A 130 -7.28 -19.43 23.46
CA GLY A 130 -7.89 -19.56 22.15
C GLY A 130 -7.11 -20.37 21.13
N LYS A 131 -6.75 -21.62 21.43
CA LYS A 131 -6.44 -22.59 20.35
C LYS A 131 -7.70 -22.80 19.51
N ARG A 132 -7.75 -22.20 18.31
CA ARG A 132 -8.75 -22.55 17.30
C ARG A 132 -8.18 -23.66 16.40
N THR A 133 -8.50 -24.90 16.75
CA THR A 133 -8.42 -26.05 15.84
C THR A 133 -9.56 -25.92 14.83
N LEU A 134 -9.26 -25.80 13.54
CA LEU A 134 -10.26 -25.83 12.47
C LEU A 134 -10.62 -27.30 12.16
N HIS A 135 -11.93 -27.60 12.14
CA HIS A 135 -12.49 -28.80 11.51
C HIS A 135 -12.74 -28.53 10.02
#